data_AF-A0A2V5JFM0-F1
#
_entry.id   AF-A0A2V5JFM0-F1
#
_cell.length_a   1.000
_cell.length_b   1.000
_cell.length_c   1.000
_cell.angle_alpha   90.00
_cell.angle_beta   90.00
_cell.angle_gamma   90.00
#
_symmetry.space_group_name_H-M   'P 1'
#
loop_
_entity.id
_entity.type
_entity.pdbx_description
1 polymer ?
#
loop_
_entity_poly.entity_id
_entity_poly.type
_entity_poly.pdbx_seq_one_letter_code
_entity_poly.pdbx_strand_id
1 'polypeptide(L)'
;MMSRSKAALCGLYAGLVAGVAMTLAMLLLAWLFQIATPLVILGDRLSVFISPKPFFWIMGHVGGYNHLKQLGVGSSIFGQILVGAIGGIVFGLVRRKRGDVGYRWTFLIFVALPLAISAILLWPVLGTHYGGMPIDAARLITLLGLAISFLLFERVLVLGFDFLTSHGQKKTAAPPEFTPHLGRRAFLFGTLGLLFAGGTTAIARKLFRIATFSYDGTQYKGADVQAITPNDQFYCVTKNVVDPRVDEGLWHLEVTGLVQHPHTYRLLDFNSMEMIDQETTLMCISNGLDAGLMSNAVWRGIPMGDLLEAASPLPGAER
;
A
#
# COMPACT_ATOMS: atom_id res chain seq x y z
N MET A 1 2.06 18.77 -38.30
CA MET A 1 2.71 17.81 -37.37
C MET A 1 2.77 18.45 -35.97
N MET A 2 2.41 17.73 -34.90
CA MET A 2 2.46 18.27 -33.53
C MET A 2 3.91 18.58 -33.11
N SER A 3 4.15 19.66 -32.35
CA SER A 3 5.49 20.00 -31.84
C SER A 3 5.94 19.06 -30.72
N ARG A 4 7.26 18.98 -30.47
CA ARG A 4 7.84 18.12 -29.41
C ARG A 4 7.29 18.50 -28.05
N SER A 5 7.33 19.80 -27.74
CA SER A 5 6.91 20.36 -26.46
C SER A 5 5.41 20.15 -26.24
N LYS A 6 4.58 20.31 -27.28
CA LYS A 6 3.14 20.06 -27.18
C LYS A 6 2.82 18.59 -26.91
N ALA A 7 3.50 17.67 -27.60
CA ALA A 7 3.35 16.24 -27.38
C ALA A 7 3.75 15.84 -25.96
N ALA A 8 4.89 16.34 -25.47
CA ALA A 8 5.36 16.10 -24.12
C ALA A 8 4.40 16.67 -23.06
N LEU A 9 3.88 17.89 -23.25
CA LEU A 9 2.95 18.53 -22.32
C LEU A 9 1.60 17.80 -22.26
N CYS A 10 1.02 17.42 -23.40
CA CYS A 10 -0.22 16.64 -23.44
C CYS A 10 -0.02 15.26 -22.78
N GLY A 11 1.15 14.65 -23.02
CA GLY A 11 1.56 13.40 -22.39
C GLY A 11 1.69 13.51 -20.87
N LEU A 12 2.40 14.53 -20.39
CA LEU A 12 2.52 14.84 -18.96
C LEU A 12 1.15 14.98 -18.31
N TYR A 13 0.27 15.77 -18.93
CA TYR A 13 -1.06 16.03 -18.38
C TYR A 13 -1.93 14.78 -18.34
N ALA A 14 -1.95 13.99 -19.42
CA ALA A 14 -2.64 12.71 -19.46
C ALA A 14 -2.09 11.71 -18.43
N GLY A 15 -0.76 11.66 -18.27
CA GLY A 15 -0.08 10.80 -17.30
C GLY A 15 -0.37 11.18 -15.84
N LEU A 16 -0.44 12.48 -15.52
CA LEU A 16 -0.82 12.95 -14.18
C LEU A 16 -2.25 12.56 -13.84
N VAL A 17 -3.21 12.82 -14.74
CA VAL A 17 -4.62 12.48 -14.53
C VAL A 17 -4.79 10.95 -14.42
N ALA A 18 -4.10 10.18 -15.25
CA ALA A 18 -4.09 8.72 -15.19
C ALA A 18 -3.52 8.21 -13.86
N GLY A 19 -2.40 8.78 -13.39
CA GLY A 19 -1.79 8.44 -12.12
C GLY A 19 -2.73 8.69 -10.94
N VAL A 20 -3.41 9.84 -10.91
CA VAL A 20 -4.41 10.16 -9.89
C VAL A 20 -5.62 9.24 -9.96
N ALA A 21 -6.12 8.93 -11.16
CA ALA A 21 -7.22 8.00 -11.37
C ALA A 21 -6.88 6.57 -10.89
N MET A 22 -5.66 6.11 -11.16
CA MET A 22 -5.16 4.83 -10.68
C MET A 22 -5.07 4.80 -9.15
N THR A 23 -4.55 5.86 -8.52
CA THR A 23 -4.51 5.99 -7.07
C THR A 23 -5.92 5.95 -6.48
N LEU A 24 -6.89 6.67 -7.09
CA LEU A 24 -8.30 6.61 -6.68
C LEU A 24 -8.82 5.17 -6.70
N ALA A 25 -8.61 4.45 -7.82
CA ALA A 25 -9.05 3.07 -7.95
C ALA A 25 -8.42 2.16 -6.90
N MET A 26 -7.11 2.26 -6.67
CA MET A 26 -6.43 1.49 -5.63
C MET A 26 -7.02 1.76 -4.25
N LEU A 27 -7.25 3.02 -3.88
CA LEU A 27 -7.82 3.38 -2.59
C LEU A 27 -9.29 2.92 -2.46
N LEU A 28 -10.08 3.02 -3.52
CA LEU A 28 -11.45 2.51 -3.56
C LEU A 28 -11.48 0.99 -3.38
N LEU A 29 -10.61 0.27 -4.09
CA LEU A 29 -10.51 -1.19 -3.97
C LEU A 29 -10.03 -1.60 -2.58
N ALA A 30 -9.05 -0.89 -2.01
CA ALA A 30 -8.62 -1.11 -0.63
C ALA A 30 -9.76 -0.89 0.36
N TRP A 31 -10.57 0.16 0.17
CA TRP A 31 -11.69 0.44 1.05
C TRP A 31 -12.83 -0.59 0.91
N LEU A 32 -13.20 -0.96 -0.32
CA LEU A 32 -14.33 -1.86 -0.59
C LEU A 32 -14.00 -3.34 -0.36
N PHE A 33 -12.82 -3.77 -0.76
CA PHE A 33 -12.40 -5.17 -0.74
C PHE A 33 -11.35 -5.48 0.32
N GLN A 34 -10.93 -4.49 1.13
CA GLN A 34 -9.96 -4.70 2.21
C GLN A 34 -8.61 -5.29 1.75
N ILE A 35 -8.29 -5.14 0.46
CA ILE A 35 -7.02 -5.58 -0.11
C ILE A 35 -5.90 -4.62 0.23
N ALA A 36 -4.69 -5.15 0.40
CA ALA A 36 -3.52 -4.32 0.57
C ALA A 36 -3.01 -3.83 -0.80
N THR A 37 -2.81 -2.52 -0.93
CA THR A 37 -2.30 -1.91 -2.16
C THR A 37 -0.78 -1.72 -2.09
N PRO A 38 -0.08 -1.67 -3.23
CA PRO A 38 1.35 -1.31 -3.28
C PRO A 38 1.68 0.00 -2.56
N LEU A 39 0.70 0.91 -2.42
CA LEU A 39 0.84 2.15 -1.67
C LEU A 39 1.23 1.92 -0.19
N VAL A 40 0.92 0.75 0.36
CA VAL A 40 1.17 0.38 1.75
C VAL A 40 2.20 -0.76 1.85
N ILE A 41 2.04 -1.83 1.07
CA ILE A 41 2.85 -3.06 1.22
C ILE A 41 4.25 -2.95 0.63
N LEU A 42 4.54 -1.90 -0.14
CA LEU A 42 5.89 -1.67 -0.63
C LEU A 42 6.87 -1.45 0.53
N GLY A 43 6.44 -0.76 1.59
CA GLY A 43 7.25 -0.59 2.81
C GLY A 43 7.54 -1.91 3.51
N ASP A 44 6.52 -2.77 3.66
CA ASP A 44 6.67 -4.11 4.24
C ASP A 44 7.70 -4.94 3.45
N ARG A 45 7.63 -4.87 2.11
CA ARG A 45 8.58 -5.60 1.26
C ARG A 45 10.01 -5.07 1.37
N LEU A 46 10.19 -3.75 1.44
CA LEU A 46 11.50 -3.11 1.41
C LEU A 46 12.19 -3.11 2.79
N SER A 47 11.41 -3.01 3.87
CA SER A 47 11.94 -2.90 5.24
C SER A 47 12.82 -4.08 5.66
N VAL A 48 12.54 -5.29 5.15
CA VAL A 48 13.33 -6.50 5.42
C VAL A 48 14.79 -6.38 4.95
N PHE A 49 15.07 -5.51 3.98
CA PHE A 49 16.42 -5.29 3.46
C PHE A 49 17.19 -4.17 4.20
N ILE A 50 16.56 -3.51 5.17
CA ILE A 50 17.16 -2.42 5.94
C ILE A 50 17.63 -3.00 7.27
N SER A 51 18.93 -2.91 7.54
CA SER A 51 19.46 -3.34 8.84
C SER A 51 19.03 -2.39 9.97
N PRO A 52 19.05 -2.85 11.25
CA PRO A 52 18.53 -2.05 12.36
C PRO A 52 19.18 -0.67 12.53
N LYS A 53 20.50 -0.56 12.31
CA LYS A 53 21.23 0.72 12.50
C LYS A 53 20.75 1.84 11.55
N PRO A 54 20.76 1.66 10.21
CA PRO A 54 20.15 2.61 9.28
C PRO A 54 18.68 2.87 9.59
N PHE A 55 17.92 1.84 9.95
CA PHE A 55 16.50 1.97 10.26
C PHE A 55 16.25 2.93 11.44
N PHE A 56 16.95 2.76 12.56
CA PHE A 56 16.83 3.67 13.70
C PHE A 56 17.34 5.08 13.38
N TRP A 57 18.39 5.21 12.57
CA TRP A 57 18.85 6.52 12.12
C TRP A 57 17.77 7.27 11.32
N ILE A 58 17.17 6.61 10.32
CA ILE A 58 16.08 7.19 9.52
C ILE A 58 14.91 7.56 10.43
N MET A 59 14.49 6.62 11.29
CA MET A 59 13.38 6.81 12.22
C MET A 59 13.59 8.03 13.10
N GLY A 60 14.79 8.21 13.67
CA GLY A 60 15.12 9.38 14.49
C GLY A 60 15.08 10.69 13.70
N HIS A 61 15.54 10.70 12.44
CA HIS A 61 15.57 11.90 11.60
C HIS A 61 14.18 12.37 11.16
N VAL A 62 13.24 11.44 10.96
CA VAL A 62 11.89 11.78 10.52
C VAL A 62 10.91 11.99 11.67
N GLY A 63 11.38 11.97 12.92
CA GLY A 63 10.54 12.22 14.10
C GLY A 63 9.75 11.00 14.58
N GLY A 64 10.28 9.79 14.40
CA GLY A 64 9.71 8.55 14.91
C GLY A 64 9.08 7.66 13.84
N TYR A 65 8.69 6.46 14.26
CA TYR A 65 8.20 5.41 13.35
C TYR A 65 6.86 5.76 12.68
N ASN A 66 5.94 6.40 13.40
CA ASN A 66 4.66 6.84 12.85
C ASN A 66 4.86 7.82 11.68
N HIS A 67 5.75 8.81 11.84
CA HIS A 67 6.11 9.73 10.76
C HIS A 67 6.80 9.03 9.59
N LEU A 68 7.71 8.08 9.87
CA LEU A 68 8.34 7.26 8.83
C LEU A 68 7.29 6.50 7.99
N LYS A 69 6.28 5.92 8.65
CA LYS A 69 5.18 5.19 8.01
C LYS A 69 4.33 6.12 7.13
N GLN A 70 3.97 7.30 7.64
CA GLN A 70 3.23 8.31 6.86
C GLN A 70 4.03 8.77 5.63
N LEU A 71 5.34 9.00 5.79
CA LEU A 71 6.24 9.32 4.68
C LEU A 71 6.35 8.16 3.68
N GLY A 72 6.38 6.91 4.13
CA GLY A 72 6.39 5.73 3.26
C GLY A 72 5.16 5.66 2.37
N VAL A 73 3.96 5.83 2.94
CA VAL A 73 2.70 5.83 2.17
C VAL A 73 2.64 7.04 1.24
N GLY A 74 2.96 8.23 1.75
CA GLY A 74 2.94 9.48 0.98
C GLY A 74 3.91 9.47 -0.20
N SER A 75 5.15 9.01 0.02
CA SER A 75 6.17 8.89 -1.02
C SER A 75 5.82 7.83 -2.06
N SER A 76 5.16 6.74 -1.68
CA SER A 76 4.66 5.73 -2.62
C SER A 76 3.57 6.30 -3.54
N ILE A 77 2.61 7.05 -3.00
CA ILE A 77 1.58 7.75 -3.80
C ILE A 77 2.21 8.77 -4.73
N PHE A 78 3.13 9.59 -4.22
CA PHE A 78 3.83 10.60 -5.02
C PHE A 78 4.66 9.97 -6.13
N GLY A 79 5.45 8.94 -5.82
CA GLY A 79 6.29 8.20 -6.76
C GLY A 79 5.46 7.57 -7.88
N GLN A 80 4.32 6.96 -7.54
CA GLN A 80 3.38 6.42 -8.51
C GLN A 80 2.87 7.48 -9.51
N ILE A 81 2.43 8.64 -9.01
CA ILE A 81 1.92 9.73 -9.86
C ILE A 81 3.06 10.29 -10.73
N LEU A 82 4.26 10.42 -10.17
CA LEU A 82 5.45 10.88 -10.90
C LEU A 82 5.84 9.91 -12.02
N VAL A 83 5.85 8.60 -11.75
CA VAL A 83 6.10 7.57 -12.76
C VAL A 83 5.03 7.62 -13.85
N GLY A 84 3.75 7.81 -13.47
CA GLY A 84 2.66 8.01 -14.43
C GLY A 84 2.85 9.23 -15.32
N ALA A 85 3.28 10.36 -14.74
CA ALA A 85 3.60 11.60 -15.45
C ALA A 85 4.74 11.42 -16.46
N ILE A 86 5.84 10.78 -16.04
CA ILE A 86 6.99 10.47 -16.90
C ILE A 86 6.57 9.50 -18.02
N GLY A 87 5.83 8.44 -17.67
CA GLY A 87 5.28 7.49 -18.64
C GLY A 87 4.40 8.16 -19.69
N GLY A 88 3.60 9.14 -19.27
CA GLY A 88 2.80 9.97 -20.16
C GLY A 88 3.63 10.84 -21.11
N ILE A 89 4.69 11.50 -20.62
CA ILE A 89 5.63 12.25 -21.47
C ILE A 89 6.23 11.33 -22.54
N VAL A 90 6.75 10.17 -22.12
CA VAL A 90 7.37 9.18 -23.02
C VAL A 90 6.35 8.70 -24.05
N PHE A 91 5.14 8.36 -23.62
CA PHE A 91 4.04 7.97 -24.50
C PHE A 91 3.74 9.03 -25.56
N GLY A 92 3.61 10.30 -25.15
CA GLY A 92 3.34 11.41 -26.07
C GLY A 92 4.44 11.62 -27.10
N LEU A 93 5.72 11.48 -26.71
CA LEU A 93 6.86 11.56 -27.62
C LEU A 93 6.91 10.39 -28.60
N VAL A 94 6.59 9.17 -28.15
CA VAL A 94 6.52 7.97 -28.99
C VAL A 94 5.38 8.10 -30.00
N ARG A 95 4.18 8.49 -29.56
CA ARG A 95 3.00 8.68 -30.42
C ARG A 95 3.22 9.75 -31.47
N ARG A 96 3.97 10.81 -31.13
CA ARG A 96 4.40 11.81 -32.11
C ARG A 96 5.31 11.22 -33.21
N LYS A 97 6.25 10.34 -32.84
CA LYS A 97 7.25 9.80 -33.78
C LYS A 97 6.71 8.64 -34.61
N ARG A 98 5.94 7.74 -33.99
CA ARG A 98 5.46 6.49 -34.60
C ARG A 98 4.02 6.57 -35.11
N GLY A 99 3.30 7.65 -34.84
CA GLY A 99 1.88 7.75 -35.14
C GLY A 99 1.07 6.95 -34.13
N ASP A 100 0.11 6.16 -34.59
CA ASP A 100 -0.77 5.43 -33.68
C ASP A 100 -0.07 4.23 -33.06
N VAL A 101 -0.21 4.08 -31.75
CA VAL A 101 0.38 2.97 -30.99
C VAL A 101 -0.76 1.99 -30.72
N GLY A 102 -0.71 0.83 -31.37
CA GLY A 102 -1.77 -0.17 -31.23
C GLY A 102 -1.98 -0.63 -29.79
N TYR A 103 -3.23 -0.91 -29.43
CA TYR A 103 -3.65 -1.30 -28.09
C TYR A 103 -2.80 -2.44 -27.48
N ARG A 104 -2.34 -3.40 -28.28
CA ARG A 104 -1.47 -4.50 -27.82
C ARG A 104 -0.20 -3.97 -27.13
N TRP A 105 0.41 -2.91 -27.66
CA TRP A 105 1.62 -2.33 -27.09
C TRP A 105 1.33 -1.50 -25.84
N THR A 106 0.26 -0.71 -25.83
CA THR A 106 -0.11 0.07 -24.62
C THR A 106 -0.50 -0.86 -23.48
N PHE A 107 -1.25 -1.93 -23.76
CA PHE A 107 -1.56 -2.97 -22.79
C PHE A 107 -0.30 -3.66 -22.26
N LEU A 108 0.61 -4.07 -23.15
CA LEU A 108 1.84 -4.73 -22.72
C LEU A 108 2.69 -3.83 -21.81
N ILE A 109 2.85 -2.55 -22.15
CA ILE A 109 3.72 -1.61 -21.44
C ILE A 109 3.09 -1.10 -20.14
N PHE A 110 1.80 -0.77 -20.15
CA PHE A 110 1.15 -0.10 -19.03
C PHE A 110 0.31 -1.04 -18.16
N VAL A 111 0.05 -2.28 -18.59
CA VAL A 111 -0.74 -3.25 -17.84
C VAL A 111 0.04 -4.52 -17.56
N ALA A 112 0.39 -5.28 -18.60
CA ALA A 112 0.97 -6.61 -18.42
C ALA A 112 2.36 -6.54 -17.75
N LEU A 113 3.22 -5.63 -18.18
CA LEU A 113 4.56 -5.48 -17.62
C LEU A 113 4.53 -5.00 -16.16
N PRO A 114 3.81 -3.91 -15.77
CA PRO A 114 3.69 -3.52 -14.36
C PRO A 114 3.04 -4.59 -13.49
N LEU A 115 2.05 -5.33 -14.02
CA LEU A 115 1.43 -6.44 -13.30
C LEU A 115 2.42 -7.58 -13.05
N ALA A 116 3.19 -7.97 -14.06
CA ALA A 116 4.23 -8.99 -13.91
C ALA A 116 5.32 -8.56 -12.92
N ILE A 117 5.79 -7.31 -13.02
CA ILE A 117 6.76 -6.73 -12.07
C ILE A 117 6.19 -6.75 -10.65
N SER A 118 4.93 -6.33 -10.46
CA SER A 118 4.27 -6.34 -9.15
C SER A 118 4.14 -7.76 -8.61
N ALA A 119 3.72 -8.70 -9.45
CA ALA A 119 3.60 -10.11 -9.09
C ALA A 119 4.94 -10.69 -8.62
N ILE A 120 6.03 -10.41 -9.32
CA ILE A 120 7.37 -10.90 -8.97
C ILE A 120 7.90 -10.22 -7.71
N LEU A 121 7.89 -8.89 -7.65
CA LEU A 121 8.54 -8.14 -6.58
C LEU A 121 7.77 -8.19 -5.25
N LEU A 122 6.44 -8.19 -5.32
CA LEU A 122 5.56 -8.14 -4.15
C LEU A 122 4.98 -9.51 -3.78
N TRP A 123 5.36 -10.60 -4.46
CA TRP A 123 4.82 -11.96 -4.21
C TRP A 123 4.65 -12.32 -2.73
N PRO A 124 5.64 -12.09 -1.84
CA PRO A 124 5.54 -12.48 -0.44
C PRO A 124 4.47 -11.72 0.34
N VAL A 125 4.08 -10.53 -0.13
CA VAL A 125 3.16 -9.62 0.57
C VAL A 125 1.84 -9.42 -0.18
N LEU A 126 1.66 -10.00 -1.37
CA LEU A 126 0.41 -9.88 -2.13
C LEU A 126 -0.78 -10.58 -1.47
N GLY A 127 -0.53 -11.53 -0.56
CA GLY A 127 -1.56 -12.21 0.22
C GLY A 127 -2.10 -11.39 1.39
N THR A 128 -1.58 -10.18 1.64
CA THR A 128 -2.06 -9.32 2.73
C THR A 128 -3.48 -8.85 2.45
N HIS A 129 -4.40 -9.14 3.37
CA HIS A 129 -5.79 -8.75 3.31
C HIS A 129 -6.33 -8.43 4.70
N TYR A 130 -6.92 -7.24 4.87
CA TYR A 130 -7.31 -6.72 6.19
C TYR A 130 -8.64 -7.29 6.70
N GLY A 131 -9.42 -7.96 5.84
CA GLY A 131 -10.67 -8.62 6.20
C GLY A 131 -10.58 -10.12 6.47
N GLY A 132 -9.38 -10.70 6.64
CA GLY A 132 -9.22 -12.11 7.05
C GLY A 132 -9.46 -13.18 5.98
N MET A 133 -9.26 -12.87 4.70
CA MET A 133 -9.42 -13.83 3.60
C MET A 133 -8.22 -14.82 3.54
N PRO A 134 -8.41 -16.08 3.11
CA PRO A 134 -7.31 -16.99 2.86
C PRO A 134 -6.23 -16.40 1.93
N ILE A 135 -4.96 -16.67 2.23
CA ILE A 135 -3.79 -16.03 1.61
C ILE A 135 -3.81 -16.11 0.07
N ASP A 136 -4.16 -17.26 -0.50
CA ASP A 136 -4.14 -17.45 -1.96
C ASP A 136 -5.30 -16.71 -2.64
N ALA A 137 -6.48 -16.69 -2.02
CA ALA A 137 -7.62 -15.93 -2.50
C ALA A 137 -7.34 -14.42 -2.41
N ALA A 138 -6.78 -13.97 -1.28
CA ALA A 138 -6.32 -12.59 -1.09
C ALA A 138 -5.31 -12.18 -2.17
N ARG A 139 -4.32 -13.04 -2.46
CA ARG A 139 -3.33 -12.80 -3.52
C ARG A 139 -3.99 -12.62 -4.89
N LEU A 140 -4.94 -13.49 -5.24
CA LEU A 140 -5.66 -13.40 -6.50
C LEU A 140 -6.46 -12.09 -6.62
N ILE A 141 -7.22 -11.72 -5.58
CA ILE A 141 -8.03 -10.49 -5.60
C ILE A 141 -7.12 -9.25 -5.65
N THR A 142 -6.00 -9.24 -4.94
CA THR A 142 -5.01 -8.16 -5.03
C THR A 142 -4.46 -8.03 -6.45
N LEU A 143 -4.09 -9.14 -7.11
CA LEU A 143 -3.62 -9.13 -8.50
C LEU A 143 -4.69 -8.64 -9.49
N LEU A 144 -5.95 -9.04 -9.30
CA LEU A 144 -7.08 -8.55 -10.09
C LEU A 144 -7.30 -7.05 -9.88
N GLY A 145 -7.23 -6.58 -8.63
CA GLY A 145 -7.33 -5.15 -8.30
C GLY A 145 -6.20 -4.32 -8.93
N LEU A 146 -4.98 -4.87 -8.97
CA LEU A 146 -3.85 -4.27 -9.67
C LEU A 146 -4.07 -4.23 -11.18
N ALA A 147 -4.56 -5.32 -11.78
CA ALA A 147 -4.87 -5.37 -13.20
C ALA A 147 -5.92 -4.31 -13.58
N ILE A 148 -6.98 -4.16 -12.78
CA ILE A 148 -8.01 -3.12 -12.96
C ILE A 148 -7.39 -1.71 -12.84
N SER A 149 -6.54 -1.50 -11.85
CA SER A 149 -5.90 -0.20 -11.61
C SER A 149 -4.97 0.20 -12.76
N PHE A 150 -4.14 -0.74 -13.25
CA PHE A 150 -3.26 -0.52 -14.39
C PHE A 150 -4.03 -0.36 -15.71
N LEU A 151 -5.13 -1.10 -15.89
CA LEU A 151 -6.03 -0.91 -17.02
C LEU A 151 -6.67 0.47 -17.01
N LEU A 152 -7.12 0.96 -15.85
CA LEU A 152 -7.66 2.30 -15.72
C LEU A 152 -6.61 3.35 -16.05
N PHE A 153 -5.38 3.21 -15.54
CA PHE A 153 -4.27 4.08 -15.89
C PHE A 153 -4.06 4.13 -17.41
N GLU A 154 -3.95 2.97 -18.06
CA GLU A 154 -3.75 2.86 -19.51
C GLU A 154 -4.90 3.52 -20.29
N ARG A 155 -6.16 3.26 -19.91
CA ARG A 155 -7.33 3.88 -20.56
C ARG A 155 -7.33 5.39 -20.43
N VAL A 156 -7.11 5.91 -19.23
CA VAL A 156 -7.12 7.36 -18.97
C VAL A 156 -5.96 8.04 -19.68
N LEU A 157 -4.77 7.41 -19.71
CA LEU A 157 -3.61 7.94 -20.41
C LEU A 157 -3.84 8.01 -21.92
N VAL A 158 -4.23 6.90 -22.55
CA VAL A 158 -4.35 6.81 -24.02
C VAL A 158 -5.51 7.67 -24.51
N LEU A 159 -6.70 7.50 -23.94
CA LEU A 159 -7.90 8.26 -24.32
C LEU A 159 -7.76 9.74 -23.98
N GLY A 160 -7.15 10.05 -22.84
CA GLY A 160 -6.86 11.43 -22.44
C GLY A 160 -5.91 12.11 -23.43
N PHE A 161 -4.82 11.44 -23.81
CA PHE A 161 -3.91 11.95 -24.82
C PHE A 161 -4.61 12.17 -26.17
N ASP A 162 -5.41 11.20 -26.62
CA ASP A 162 -6.19 11.32 -27.85
C ASP A 162 -7.16 12.48 -27.81
N PHE A 163 -7.89 12.64 -26.70
CA PHE A 163 -8.82 13.73 -26.52
C PHE A 163 -8.13 15.10 -26.60
N LEU A 164 -6.96 15.23 -25.96
CA LEU A 164 -6.16 16.46 -25.95
C LEU A 164 -5.54 16.79 -27.31
N THR A 165 -5.23 15.77 -28.12
CA THR A 165 -4.49 15.93 -29.39
C THR A 165 -5.32 15.77 -30.65
N SER A 166 -6.54 15.23 -30.54
CA SER A 166 -7.48 15.08 -31.65
C SER A 166 -7.75 16.45 -32.28
N HIS A 167 -7.23 16.68 -33.48
CA HIS A 167 -7.65 17.84 -34.25
C HIS A 167 -9.12 17.64 -34.61
N GLY A 168 -9.97 18.65 -34.41
CA GLY A 168 -11.33 18.61 -34.94
C GLY A 168 -11.29 18.36 -36.44
N GLN A 169 -11.49 17.12 -36.86
CA GLN A 169 -11.85 16.77 -38.24
C GLN A 169 -13.29 17.23 -38.47
N LYS A 170 -13.50 18.54 -38.59
CA LYS A 170 -14.59 19.07 -39.40
C LYS A 170 -13.96 20.07 -40.37
N LYS A 171 -13.72 19.58 -41.59
CA LYS A 171 -13.68 20.42 -42.79
C LYS A 171 -15.06 21.09 -42.90
N THR A 172 -15.25 22.22 -42.24
CA THR A 172 -16.32 23.16 -42.59
C THR A 172 -15.66 24.49 -42.81
N ALA A 173 -15.69 24.93 -44.06
CA ALA A 173 -15.16 26.19 -44.53
C ALA A 173 -15.91 27.34 -43.83
N ALA A 174 -15.34 27.88 -42.76
CA ALA A 174 -15.71 29.16 -42.18
C ALA A 174 -14.44 29.79 -41.57
N PRO A 175 -14.27 31.12 -41.61
CA PRO A 175 -13.05 31.78 -41.17
C PRO A 175 -12.80 31.53 -39.67
N PRO A 176 -11.53 31.54 -39.22
CA PRO A 176 -11.18 31.14 -37.87
C PRO A 176 -11.59 32.23 -36.87
N GLU A 177 -12.73 32.04 -36.23
CA GLU A 177 -13.04 32.71 -34.97
C GLU A 177 -12.05 32.19 -33.92
N PHE A 178 -11.31 33.09 -33.28
CA PHE A 178 -10.20 32.80 -32.37
C PHE A 178 -10.71 32.18 -31.06
N THR A 179 -11.15 30.92 -31.10
CA THR A 179 -11.42 30.14 -29.89
C THR A 179 -10.29 29.13 -29.69
N PRO A 180 -9.54 29.19 -28.58
CA PRO A 180 -8.50 28.20 -28.31
C PRO A 180 -9.18 26.88 -27.93
N HIS A 181 -9.56 26.06 -28.91
CA HIS A 181 -10.17 24.74 -28.70
C HIS A 181 -9.31 23.81 -27.82
N LEU A 182 -7.99 24.02 -27.82
CA LEU A 182 -7.07 23.33 -26.91
C LEU A 182 -7.37 23.68 -25.44
N GLY A 183 -7.73 24.94 -25.16
CA GLY A 183 -8.13 25.42 -23.84
C GLY A 183 -9.38 24.71 -23.33
N ARG A 184 -10.42 24.55 -24.18
CA ARG A 184 -11.65 23.88 -23.76
C ARG A 184 -11.43 22.39 -23.42
N ARG A 185 -10.66 21.67 -24.22
CA ARG A 185 -10.41 20.24 -23.97
C ARG A 185 -9.47 20.01 -22.79
N ALA A 186 -8.42 20.82 -22.69
CA ALA A 186 -7.56 20.82 -21.50
C ALA A 186 -8.37 21.15 -20.24
N PHE A 187 -9.32 22.10 -20.31
CA PHE A 187 -10.22 22.43 -19.21
C PHE A 187 -11.15 21.28 -18.82
N LEU A 188 -11.81 20.63 -19.79
CA LEU A 188 -12.69 19.48 -19.52
C LEU A 188 -11.93 18.30 -18.92
N PHE A 189 -10.78 17.95 -19.49
CA PHE A 189 -9.95 16.86 -18.99
C PHE A 189 -9.33 17.21 -17.63
N GLY A 190 -9.01 18.49 -17.41
CA GLY A 190 -8.58 19.01 -16.11
C GLY A 190 -9.67 18.94 -15.05
N THR A 191 -10.91 19.21 -15.43
CA THR A 191 -12.07 19.04 -14.54
C THR A 191 -12.20 17.57 -14.11
N LEU A 192 -12.03 16.63 -15.05
CA LEU A 192 -12.00 15.19 -14.71
C LEU A 192 -10.83 14.86 -13.77
N GLY A 193 -9.64 15.41 -14.02
CA GLY A 193 -8.51 15.27 -13.12
C GLY A 193 -8.78 15.80 -11.70
N LEU A 194 -9.45 16.94 -11.58
CA LEU A 194 -9.87 17.50 -10.29
C LEU A 194 -10.91 16.63 -9.59
N LEU A 195 -11.86 16.04 -10.33
CA LEU A 195 -12.83 15.10 -9.77
C LEU A 195 -12.13 13.86 -9.22
N PHE A 196 -11.18 13.29 -9.96
CA PHE A 196 -10.37 12.17 -9.45
C PHE A 196 -9.55 12.57 -8.23
N ALA A 197 -8.90 13.74 -8.24
CA ALA A 197 -8.13 14.23 -7.10
C ALA A 197 -9.01 14.45 -5.86
N GLY A 198 -10.21 14.99 -6.04
CA GLY A 198 -11.21 15.16 -4.99
C GLY A 198 -11.66 13.81 -4.41
N GLY A 199 -11.97 12.84 -5.27
CA GLY A 199 -12.30 11.47 -4.86
C GLY A 199 -11.14 10.81 -4.11
N THR A 200 -9.91 10.91 -4.63
CA THR A 200 -8.71 10.35 -4.00
C THR A 200 -8.54 10.93 -2.61
N THR A 201 -8.67 12.25 -2.49
CA THR A 201 -8.57 12.94 -1.20
C THR A 201 -9.67 12.52 -0.23
N ALA A 202 -10.91 12.37 -0.68
CA ALA A 202 -12.03 11.94 0.15
C ALA A 202 -11.84 10.52 0.69
N ILE A 203 -11.46 9.56 -0.17
CA ILE A 203 -11.22 8.18 0.23
C ILE A 203 -9.97 8.08 1.09
N ALA A 204 -8.88 8.78 0.74
CA ALA A 204 -7.66 8.82 1.54
C ALA A 204 -7.92 9.32 2.97
N ARG A 205 -8.72 10.39 3.14
CA ARG A 205 -9.12 10.86 4.48
C ARG A 205 -9.91 9.81 5.26
N LYS A 206 -10.79 9.07 4.59
CA LYS A 206 -11.56 7.99 5.22
C LYS A 206 -10.63 6.85 5.67
N LEU A 207 -9.70 6.44 4.81
CA LEU A 207 -8.70 5.41 5.12
C LEU A 207 -7.72 5.86 6.22
N PHE A 208 -7.34 7.13 6.23
CA PHE A 208 -6.46 7.69 7.26
C PHE A 208 -7.09 7.63 8.67
N ARG A 209 -8.43 7.74 8.77
CA ARG A 209 -9.15 7.62 10.05
C ARG A 209 -9.19 6.21 10.62
N ILE A 210 -9.09 5.19 9.77
CA ILE A 210 -9.02 3.78 10.20
C ILE A 210 -7.58 3.27 10.29
N ALA A 211 -6.62 4.07 9.82
CA ALA A 211 -5.21 3.73 9.91
C ALA A 211 -4.72 3.84 11.34
N THR A 212 -3.67 3.09 11.67
CA THR A 212 -3.14 3.01 13.03
C THR A 212 -2.47 4.30 13.53
N PHE A 213 -2.36 5.32 12.68
CA PHE A 213 -1.60 6.54 12.95
C PHE A 213 -2.04 7.30 14.21
N SER A 214 -3.29 7.11 14.66
CA SER A 214 -3.83 7.80 15.85
C SER A 214 -3.36 7.20 17.18
N TYR A 215 -3.01 5.91 17.21
CA TYR A 215 -2.56 5.22 18.42
C TYR A 215 -1.16 4.63 18.32
N ASP A 216 -0.57 4.58 17.12
CA ASP A 216 0.82 4.17 16.94
C ASP A 216 1.77 5.17 17.60
N GLY A 217 2.50 4.70 18.60
CA GLY A 217 3.39 5.48 19.44
C GLY A 217 2.72 6.05 20.71
N THR A 218 1.55 5.55 21.12
CA THR A 218 1.00 5.89 22.45
C THR A 218 1.98 5.48 23.54
N GLN A 219 2.12 6.35 24.54
CA GLN A 219 3.10 6.23 25.60
C GLN A 219 2.39 6.06 26.95
N TYR A 220 2.98 5.28 27.84
CA TYR A 220 2.57 5.16 29.23
C TYR A 220 3.65 5.76 30.13
N LYS A 221 3.39 6.95 30.68
CA LYS A 221 4.33 7.70 31.53
C LYS A 221 3.62 8.76 32.37
N GLY A 222 4.32 9.32 33.35
CA GLY A 222 3.82 10.39 34.22
C GLY A 222 3.75 9.98 35.69
N ALA A 223 3.05 10.78 36.49
CA ALA A 223 2.93 10.55 37.94
C ALA A 223 2.01 9.38 38.31
N ASP A 224 1.06 9.04 37.43
CA ASP A 224 0.02 8.03 37.69
C ASP A 224 0.37 6.64 37.11
N VAL A 225 1.65 6.37 36.87
CA VAL A 225 2.10 5.06 36.39
C VAL A 225 1.88 3.98 37.45
N GLN A 226 1.28 2.88 37.03
CA GLN A 226 0.95 1.75 37.88
C GLN A 226 1.90 0.59 37.62
N ALA A 227 2.08 -0.28 38.63
CA ALA A 227 2.90 -1.49 38.48
C ALA A 227 2.35 -2.43 37.41
N ILE A 228 1.02 -2.54 37.28
CA ILE A 228 0.34 -3.18 36.17
C ILE A 228 -0.36 -2.08 35.36
N THR A 229 0.01 -1.94 34.09
CA THR A 229 -0.54 -0.92 33.20
C THR A 229 -1.98 -1.28 32.82
N PRO A 230 -2.96 -0.36 32.98
CA PRO A 230 -4.31 -0.56 32.46
C PRO A 230 -4.30 -0.89 30.96
N ASN A 231 -5.12 -1.85 30.52
CA ASN A 231 -5.11 -2.35 29.14
C ASN A 231 -5.34 -1.24 28.09
N ASP A 232 -6.18 -0.25 28.41
CA ASP A 232 -6.49 0.89 27.56
C ASP A 232 -5.40 1.97 27.51
N GLN A 233 -4.37 1.83 28.36
CA GLN A 233 -3.22 2.74 28.47
C GLN A 233 -1.90 2.05 28.15
N PHE A 234 -1.91 0.76 27.81
CA PHE A 234 -0.71 0.01 27.44
C PHE A 234 -0.07 0.67 26.21
N TYR A 235 1.25 0.91 26.26
CA TYR A 235 1.94 1.57 25.14
C TYR A 235 1.74 0.77 23.85
N CYS A 236 1.48 1.44 22.73
CA CYS A 236 1.26 0.78 21.46
C CYS A 236 2.30 1.22 20.44
N VAL A 237 2.98 0.26 19.84
CA VAL A 237 3.78 0.46 18.63
C VAL A 237 3.33 -0.60 17.64
N THR A 238 2.94 -0.20 16.45
CA THR A 238 2.49 -1.13 15.42
C THR A 238 3.20 -0.86 14.12
N LYS A 239 3.66 -1.91 13.44
CA LYS A 239 4.20 -1.78 12.08
C LYS A 239 3.12 -1.55 11.03
N ASN A 240 1.89 -1.95 11.32
CA ASN A 240 0.81 -1.96 10.33
C ASN A 240 0.35 -0.53 10.02
N VAL A 241 -0.10 -0.27 8.80
CA VAL A 241 -0.87 0.95 8.47
C VAL A 241 -2.34 0.75 8.82
N VAL A 242 -2.86 -0.47 8.66
CA VAL A 242 -4.20 -0.88 9.05
C VAL A 242 -4.07 -2.22 9.76
N ASP A 243 -4.64 -2.35 10.95
CA ASP A 243 -4.64 -3.63 11.66
C ASP A 243 -5.63 -4.60 11.01
N PRO A 244 -5.27 -5.89 10.89
CA PRO A 244 -6.15 -6.89 10.31
C PRO A 244 -7.33 -7.18 11.26
N ARG A 245 -8.50 -7.40 10.68
CA ARG A 245 -9.60 -8.05 11.40
C ARG A 245 -9.38 -9.55 11.37
N VAL A 246 -9.19 -10.14 12.55
CA VAL A 246 -9.01 -11.58 12.71
C VAL A 246 -10.38 -12.27 12.64
N ASP A 247 -10.49 -13.30 11.80
CA ASP A 247 -11.60 -14.24 11.80
C ASP A 247 -11.19 -15.49 12.57
N GLU A 248 -11.83 -15.75 13.71
CA GLU A 248 -11.47 -16.86 14.61
C GLU A 248 -11.65 -18.24 13.96
N GLY A 249 -12.59 -18.39 13.01
CA GLY A 249 -12.86 -19.65 12.32
C GLY A 249 -11.86 -19.97 11.21
N LEU A 250 -11.16 -18.95 10.70
CA LEU A 250 -10.10 -19.07 9.70
C LEU A 250 -8.69 -18.99 10.30
N TRP A 251 -8.56 -18.44 11.51
CA TRP A 251 -7.28 -18.26 12.17
C TRP A 251 -6.59 -19.60 12.47
N HIS A 252 -5.29 -19.63 12.23
CA HIS A 252 -4.43 -20.75 12.58
C HIS A 252 -2.99 -20.28 12.87
N LEU A 253 -2.30 -20.99 13.76
CA LEU A 253 -0.88 -20.87 14.04
C LEU A 253 -0.15 -22.05 13.41
N GLU A 254 0.80 -21.78 12.52
CA GLU A 254 1.61 -22.81 11.87
C GLU A 254 3.00 -22.88 12.48
N VAL A 255 3.40 -24.07 12.93
CA VAL A 255 4.76 -24.40 13.33
C VAL A 255 5.42 -25.15 12.17
N THR A 256 6.32 -24.47 11.47
CA THR A 256 6.98 -24.96 10.24
C THR A 256 8.49 -24.73 10.30
N GLY A 257 9.21 -25.05 9.22
CA GLY A 257 10.66 -24.86 9.13
C GLY A 257 11.44 -26.10 9.52
N LEU A 258 12.41 -25.95 10.43
CA LEU A 258 13.34 -27.02 10.82
C LEU A 258 12.75 -27.92 11.91
N VAL A 259 11.64 -28.58 11.57
CA VAL A 259 10.83 -29.42 12.46
C VAL A 259 10.55 -30.76 11.78
N GLN A 260 10.42 -31.83 12.57
CA GLN A 260 10.12 -33.16 12.03
C GLN A 260 8.66 -33.28 11.60
N HIS A 261 7.75 -32.61 12.32
CA HIS A 261 6.31 -32.70 12.12
C HIS A 261 5.71 -31.29 12.05
N PRO A 262 5.60 -30.68 10.86
CA PRO A 262 4.87 -29.42 10.72
C PRO A 262 3.47 -29.53 11.34
N HIS A 263 3.10 -28.57 12.16
CA HIS A 263 1.86 -28.62 12.94
C HIS A 263 1.06 -27.32 12.78
N THR A 264 -0.27 -27.43 12.79
CA THR A 264 -1.17 -26.27 12.65
C THR A 264 -2.20 -26.31 13.76
N TYR A 265 -2.24 -25.25 14.56
CA TYR A 265 -3.22 -25.07 15.64
C TYR A 265 -4.31 -24.09 15.21
N ARG A 266 -5.57 -24.40 15.52
CA ARG A 266 -6.69 -23.47 15.44
C ARG A 266 -6.93 -22.86 16.82
N LEU A 267 -7.67 -21.75 16.87
CA LEU A 267 -7.95 -21.07 18.13
C LEU A 267 -8.65 -21.97 19.16
N LEU A 268 -9.55 -22.85 18.69
CA LEU A 268 -10.28 -23.80 19.54
C LEU A 268 -9.39 -24.87 20.17
N ASP A 269 -8.25 -25.21 19.54
CA ASP A 269 -7.36 -26.25 20.04
C ASP A 269 -6.67 -25.83 21.35
N PHE A 270 -6.59 -24.52 21.61
CA PHE A 270 -6.03 -23.94 22.82
C PHE A 270 -6.94 -24.06 24.05
N ASN A 271 -8.25 -24.26 23.86
CA ASN A 271 -9.20 -24.40 24.98
C ASN A 271 -8.93 -25.64 25.83
N SER A 272 -8.24 -26.64 25.29
CA SER A 272 -7.85 -27.87 25.98
C SER A 272 -6.43 -27.85 26.53
N MET A 273 -5.66 -26.78 26.30
CA MET A 273 -4.28 -26.67 26.75
C MET A 273 -4.18 -25.97 28.09
N GLU A 274 -3.17 -26.33 28.88
CA GLU A 274 -2.88 -25.65 30.13
C GLU A 274 -2.36 -24.23 29.86
N MET A 275 -2.97 -23.24 30.50
CA MET A 275 -2.53 -21.85 30.43
C MET A 275 -1.87 -21.43 31.74
N ILE A 276 -0.78 -20.69 31.63
CA ILE A 276 -0.08 -20.10 32.77
C ILE A 276 -0.25 -18.58 32.78
N ASP A 277 -0.14 -17.99 33.97
CA ASP A 277 -0.07 -16.55 34.16
C ASP A 277 1.40 -16.15 34.38
N GLN A 278 1.87 -15.14 33.64
CA GLN A 278 3.22 -14.61 33.74
C GLN A 278 3.20 -13.09 33.73
N GLU A 279 3.66 -12.46 34.81
CA GLU A 279 3.91 -11.02 34.81
C GLU A 279 5.17 -10.71 34.01
N THR A 280 5.06 -9.85 33.00
CA THR A 280 6.21 -9.48 32.16
C THR A 280 6.04 -8.08 31.60
N THR A 281 7.10 -7.29 31.72
CA THR A 281 7.18 -5.96 31.12
C THR A 281 7.62 -6.06 29.67
N LEU A 282 6.89 -5.38 28.78
CA LEU A 282 7.33 -5.13 27.42
C LEU A 282 7.94 -3.72 27.33
N MET A 283 9.06 -3.62 26.62
CA MET A 283 9.74 -2.36 26.35
C MET A 283 10.12 -2.31 24.88
N CYS A 284 9.78 -1.20 24.21
CA CYS A 284 10.22 -0.98 22.84
C CYS A 284 11.74 -0.75 22.80
N ILE A 285 12.43 -1.31 21.80
CA ILE A 285 13.84 -0.99 21.53
C ILE A 285 14.08 0.51 21.25
N SER A 286 13.05 1.25 20.84
CA SER A 286 13.10 2.70 20.67
C SER A 286 12.74 3.50 21.94
N ASN A 287 12.59 2.84 23.10
CA ASN A 287 12.31 3.50 24.37
C ASN A 287 13.54 4.25 24.87
N GLY A 288 13.68 5.50 24.43
CA GLY A 288 14.71 6.43 24.92
C GLY A 288 14.41 6.94 26.34
N LEU A 289 15.24 7.88 26.80
CA LEU A 289 15.01 8.57 28.07
C LEU A 289 13.64 9.26 28.04
N ASP A 290 12.81 8.98 29.04
CA ASP A 290 11.46 9.56 29.22
C ASP A 290 10.49 9.34 28.03
N ALA A 291 10.74 8.31 27.22
CA ALA A 291 9.92 8.02 26.04
C ALA A 291 8.58 7.35 26.37
N GLY A 292 8.47 6.61 27.48
CA GLY A 292 7.22 5.95 27.90
C GLY A 292 6.75 4.82 26.97
N LEU A 293 7.65 4.22 26.19
CA LEU A 293 7.37 3.06 25.33
C LEU A 293 7.66 1.75 26.09
N MET A 294 7.06 1.65 27.28
CA MET A 294 7.22 0.53 28.21
C MET A 294 5.94 0.37 29.02
N SER A 295 5.48 -0.86 29.21
CA SER A 295 4.28 -1.17 30.03
C SER A 295 4.37 -2.59 30.55
N ASN A 296 3.75 -2.84 31.71
CA ASN A 296 3.79 -4.12 32.40
C ASN A 296 2.39 -4.73 32.51
N ALA A 297 2.29 -6.05 32.32
CA ALA A 297 1.02 -6.77 32.37
C ALA A 297 1.21 -8.19 32.90
N VAL A 298 0.10 -8.78 33.36
CA VAL A 298 -0.02 -10.23 33.62
C VAL A 298 -0.54 -10.89 32.35
N TRP A 299 0.31 -11.69 31.71
CA TRP A 299 0.00 -12.39 30.47
C TRP A 299 -0.52 -13.79 30.79
N ARG A 300 -1.66 -14.17 30.22
CA ARG A 300 -2.19 -15.53 30.27
C ARG A 300 -2.04 -16.19 28.90
N GLY A 301 -1.42 -17.37 28.86
CA GLY A 301 -1.23 -18.09 27.60
C GLY A 301 -0.61 -19.46 27.76
N ILE A 302 -0.32 -20.11 26.63
CA ILE A 302 0.28 -21.44 26.58
C ILE A 302 1.81 -21.29 26.48
N PRO A 303 2.60 -22.05 27.26
CA PRO A 303 4.04 -22.07 27.11
C PRO A 303 4.45 -22.44 25.67
N MET A 304 5.32 -21.62 25.06
CA MET A 304 5.78 -21.87 23.68
C MET A 304 6.46 -23.24 23.52
N GLY A 305 7.11 -23.74 24.59
CA GLY A 305 7.72 -25.08 24.60
C GLY A 305 6.72 -26.18 24.27
N ASP A 306 5.53 -26.13 24.87
CA ASP A 306 4.48 -27.12 24.70
C ASP A 306 3.95 -27.14 23.26
N LEU A 307 3.85 -25.95 22.64
CA LEU A 307 3.45 -25.84 21.23
C LEU A 307 4.51 -26.40 20.27
N LEU A 308 5.79 -26.22 20.59
CA LEU A 308 6.91 -26.67 19.76
C LEU A 308 7.17 -28.17 19.90
N GLU A 309 6.92 -28.77 21.06
CA GLU A 309 7.14 -30.20 21.31
C GLU A 309 6.38 -31.08 20.32
N ALA A 310 5.12 -30.75 20.05
CA ALA A 310 4.29 -31.45 19.07
C ALA A 310 4.87 -31.43 17.64
N ALA A 311 5.69 -30.42 17.32
CA ALA A 311 6.36 -30.31 16.03
C ALA A 311 7.72 -31.02 15.96
N SER A 312 8.30 -31.39 17.12
CA SER A 312 9.61 -32.04 17.24
C SER A 312 10.72 -31.31 16.47
N PRO A 313 11.25 -30.19 17.01
CA PRO A 313 12.33 -29.43 16.38
C PRO A 313 13.56 -30.30 16.10
N LEU A 314 14.17 -30.15 14.91
CA LEU A 314 15.31 -30.96 14.50
C LEU A 314 16.63 -30.41 15.05
N PRO A 315 17.69 -31.25 15.14
CA PRO A 315 19.05 -30.77 15.44
C PRO A 315 19.46 -29.64 14.48
N GLY A 316 19.92 -28.52 15.04
CA GLY A 316 20.26 -27.30 14.30
C GLY A 316 19.17 -26.21 14.33
N ALA A 317 17.99 -26.49 14.90
CA ALA A 317 17.06 -25.43 15.28
C ALA A 317 17.61 -24.70 16.53
N GLU A 318 17.99 -23.44 16.36
CA GLU A 318 18.52 -22.61 17.44
C GLU A 318 17.39 -21.85 18.17
N ARG A 319 17.63 -21.54 19.44
CA ARG A 319 16.75 -20.73 20.30
C ARG A 319 17.01 -19.24 20.13
#